data_AF-A0A2V7UA18-F1
#
_entry.id   AF-A0A2V7UA18-F1
#
_cell.length_a   1.000
_cell.length_b   1.000
_cell.length_c   1.000
_cell.angle_alpha   90.00
_cell.angle_beta   90.00
_cell.angle_gamma   90.00
#
_symmetry.space_group_name_H-M   'P 1'
#
loop_
_entity.id
_entity.type
_entity.pdbx_description
1 polymer ?
#
loop_
_entity_poly.entity_id
_entity_poly.type
_entity_poly.pdbx_seq_one_letter_code
_entity_poly.pdbx_strand_id
1 'polypeptide(L)' 'MNQGSLYPALYRLEDRGWIASADGLSPEGRRIRLYRLTAAGRRQLSAEIEVWRLFSGAVDRVVAAP' A
#
# COMPACT_ATOMS: atom_id res chain seq x y z
N MET A 1 -4.89 18.64 -8.55
CA MET A 1 -3.76 17.74 -8.19
C MET A 1 -4.21 16.30 -8.41
N ASN A 2 -3.38 15.52 -9.09
CA ASN A 2 -3.67 14.23 -9.72
C ASN A 2 -4.03 13.10 -8.74
N GLN A 3 -5.25 13.08 -8.18
CA GLN A 3 -5.73 12.00 -7.31
C GLN A 3 -6.17 10.74 -8.09
N GLY A 4 -5.90 10.67 -9.40
CA GLY A 4 -6.43 9.66 -10.30
C GLY A 4 -5.97 8.22 -10.02
N SER A 5 -4.87 8.01 -9.28
CA SER A 5 -4.35 6.67 -9.00
C SER A 5 -4.56 6.19 -7.56
N LEU A 6 -4.65 7.11 -6.58
CA LEU A 6 -4.71 6.74 -5.16
C LEU A 6 -6.03 6.09 -4.78
N TYR A 7 -7.16 6.77 -5.04
CA TYR A 7 -8.46 6.20 -4.66
C TYR A 7 -8.76 4.89 -5.38
N PRO A 8 -8.51 4.74 -6.69
CA PRO A 8 -8.65 3.44 -7.33
C PRO A 8 -7.76 2.35 -6.72
N ALA A 9 -6.55 2.70 -6.26
CA ALA A 9 -5.70 1.74 -5.55
C ALA A 9 -6.28 1.34 -4.19
N LEU A 10 -6.74 2.32 -3.39
CA LEU A 10 -7.37 2.05 -2.10
C LEU A 10 -8.62 1.17 -2.24
N TYR A 11 -9.47 1.45 -3.25
CA TYR A 11 -10.64 0.61 -3.52
C TYR A 11 -10.26 -0.83 -3.86
N ARG A 12 -9.24 -1.05 -4.71
CA ARG A 12 -8.78 -2.42 -5.01
C ARG A 12 -8.23 -3.14 -3.79
N LEU A 13 -7.52 -2.43 -2.91
CA LEU A 13 -6.99 -3.03 -1.68
C LEU A 13 -8.10 -3.38 -0.69
N GLU A 14 -9.15 -2.57 -0.62
CA GLU A 14 -10.31 -2.80 0.24
C GLU A 14 -11.20 -3.92 -0.30
N ASP A 15 -11.46 -3.95 -1.61
CA ASP A 15 -12.20 -5.02 -2.31
C ASP A 15 -11.52 -6.40 -2.14
N ARG A 16 -10.18 -6.43 -2.14
CA ARG A 16 -9.39 -7.64 -1.82
C ARG A 16 -9.39 -8.00 -0.33
N GLY A 17 -9.98 -7.18 0.54
CA GLY A 17 -9.96 -7.34 1.99
C GLY A 17 -8.59 -7.14 2.62
N TRP A 18 -7.64 -6.51 1.93
CA TRP A 18 -6.28 -6.24 2.44
C TRP A 18 -6.24 -5.02 3.34
N ILE A 19 -7.12 -4.04 3.12
CA ILE A 19 -7.34 -2.92 4.03
C ILE A 19 -8.79 -2.86 4.49
N ALA A 20 -9.01 -2.19 5.61
CA ALA A 20 -10.35 -1.80 6.08
C ALA A 20 -10.38 -0.29 6.30
N SER A 21 -11.51 0.35 6.02
CA SER A 21 -11.75 1.76 6.29
C SER A 21 -12.63 2.00 7.51
N ALA A 22 -12.45 3.17 8.13
CA ALA A 22 -13.32 3.70 9.18
C ALA A 22 -13.42 5.21 9.04
N ASP A 23 -14.58 5.79 9.37
CA ASP A 23 -14.72 7.23 9.50
C ASP A 23 -13.99 7.71 10.76
N GLY A 24 -13.35 8.87 10.68
CA GLY A 24 -12.63 9.49 11.79
C GLY A 24 -12.56 11.01 11.68
N LEU A 25 -11.91 11.63 12.67
CA LEU A 25 -11.61 13.05 12.69
C LEU A 25 -10.10 13.26 12.63
N SER A 26 -9.65 14.24 11.84
CA SER A 26 -8.28 14.72 11.90
C SER A 26 -8.04 15.47 13.22
N PRO A 27 -6.77 15.73 13.60
CA PRO A 27 -6.45 16.53 14.78
C PRO A 27 -7.12 17.92 14.78
N GLU A 28 -7.40 18.46 13.60
CA GLU A 28 -8.06 19.75 13.37
C GLU A 28 -9.60 19.64 13.29
N GLY A 29 -10.17 18.47 13.62
CA GLY A 29 -11.61 18.24 13.67
C GLY A 29 -12.28 17.99 12.31
N ARG A 30 -11.50 17.77 11.23
CA ARG A 30 -12.06 17.49 9.89
C ARG A 30 -12.42 16.01 9.75
N ARG A 31 -13.59 15.70 9.17
CA ARG A 31 -13.94 14.31 8.81
C ARG A 31 -12.94 13.74 7.78
N ILE A 32 -12.39 12.57 8.10
CA ILE A 32 -11.45 11.82 7.27
C ILE A 32 -11.86 10.35 7.22
N ARG A 33 -11.34 9.63 6.22
CA ARG A 33 -11.40 8.17 6.18
C ARG A 33 -10.05 7.61 6.57
N LEU A 34 -10.03 6.80 7.62
CA LEU A 34 -8.85 6.11 8.13
C LEU A 34 -8.79 4.71 7.52
N TYR A 35 -7.64 4.33 6.99
CA TYR A 35 -7.41 3.00 6.43
C TYR A 35 -6.39 2.25 7.28
N ARG A 36 -6.62 0.96 7.49
CA ARG A 36 -5.69 0.07 8.21
C ARG A 36 -5.52 -1.26 7.48
N LEU A 37 -4.35 -1.86 7.58
CA LEU A 37 -4.14 -3.23 7.11
C LEU A 37 -4.94 -4.22 7.95
N THR A 38 -5.62 -5.14 7.27
CA THR A 38 -6.21 -6.32 7.90
C THR A 38 -5.13 -7.38 8.17
N ALA A 39 -5.49 -8.48 8.85
CA ALA A 39 -4.58 -9.61 8.98
C ALA A 39 -4.19 -10.21 7.62
N ALA A 40 -5.14 -10.28 6.67
CA ALA A 40 -4.87 -10.72 5.30
C ALA A 40 -3.94 -9.73 4.57
N GLY A 41 -4.17 -8.43 4.72
CA GLY A 41 -3.31 -7.41 4.11
C GLY A 41 -1.88 -7.41 4.63
N ARG A 42 -1.67 -7.69 5.92
CA ARG A 42 -0.31 -7.85 6.48
C ARG A 42 0.43 -9.02 5.85
N ARG A 43 -0.24 -10.16 5.68
CA ARG A 43 0.35 -11.33 5.01
C ARG A 43 0.70 -11.02 3.55
N GLN A 44 -0.22 -10.38 2.82
CA GLN A 44 0.06 -9.98 1.45
C GLN A 44 1.22 -8.99 1.36
N LEU A 45 1.24 -7.98 2.22
CA LEU A 45 2.32 -6.98 2.23
C LEU A 45 3.69 -7.65 2.42
N SER A 46 3.80 -8.65 3.29
CA SER A 46 5.04 -9.43 3.44
C SER A 46 5.46 -10.11 2.13
N ALA A 47 4.53 -10.75 1.42
CA ALA A 47 4.82 -11.39 0.14
C ALA A 47 5.24 -10.38 -0.95
N GLU A 48 4.55 -9.24 -1.04
CA GLU A 48 4.92 -8.17 -2.00
C GLU A 48 6.31 -7.58 -1.69
N ILE A 49 6.67 -7.45 -0.41
CA ILE A 49 8.01 -7.00 0.01
C ILE A 49 9.08 -8.00 -0.42
N GLU A 50 8.83 -9.30 -0.31
CA GLU A 50 9.77 -10.33 -0.77
C GLU A 50 9.99 -10.26 -2.28
N VAL A 51 8.91 -10.15 -3.06
CA VAL A 51 8.97 -9.97 -4.52
C VAL A 51 9.75 -8.70 -4.88
N TRP A 52 9.45 -7.59 -4.19
CA TRP A 52 10.15 -6.33 -4.40
C TRP A 52 11.65 -6.44 -4.15
N ARG A 53 12.06 -7.08 -3.04
CA ARG A 53 13.48 -7.26 -2.69
C ARG A 53 14.24 -8.07 -3.74
N LEU A 54 13.61 -9.12 -4.28
CA LEU A 54 14.21 -9.92 -5.37
C LEU A 54 14.40 -9.07 -6.63
N PHE A 55 13.37 -8.31 -7.01
CA PHE A 55 13.41 -7.44 -8.17
C PHE A 55 14.47 -6.33 -8.02
N SER A 56 14.42 -5.57 -6.91
CA SER A 56 15.35 -4.46 -6.67
C SER A 56 16.79 -4.97 -6.59
N GLY A 57 17.03 -6.08 -5.91
CA GLY A 57 18.37 -6.67 -5.84
C GLY A 57 18.90 -7.18 -7.18
N ALA A 58 18.03 -7.56 -8.13
CA ALA A 58 18.45 -7.86 -9.49
C ALA A 58 18.87 -6.59 -10.26
N VAL A 59 18.08 -5.51 -10.13
CA VAL A 59 18.41 -4.20 -10.73
C VAL A 59 19.73 -3.67 -10.17
N ASP A 60 19.90 -3.72 -8.84
CA ASP A 60 21.11 -3.24 -8.18
C ASP A 60 22.37 -3.94 -8.70
N ARG A 61 22.30 -5.25 -8.97
CA ARG A 61 23.42 -6.01 -9.56
C ARG A 61 23.75 -5.58 -10.98
N VAL A 62 22.75 -5.23 -11.79
CA VAL A 62 22.98 -4.75 -13.16
C VAL A 62 23.60 -3.36 -13.14
N VAL A 63 23.11 -2.47 -12.27
CA VAL A 63 23.61 -1.10 -12.15
C VAL A 63 25.04 -1.07 -11.58
N ALA A 64 25.39 -2.01 -10.70
CA ALA A 64 26.73 -2.11 -10.11
C ALA A 64 27.76 -2.85 -11.00
N ALA A 65 27.37 -3.36 -12.17
CA ALA A 65 28.30 -4.01 -13.08
C ALA A 65 29.19 -2.95 -13.77
N PRO A 66 30.52 -3.15 -13.82
CA PRO A 66 31.47 -2.22 -14.45
C PRO A 66 31.35 -2.19 -15.98
#